data_AF-J9E4M0-F1
#
_entry.id   AF-J9E4M0-F1
#
_cell.length_a   1.000
_cell.length_b   1.000
_cell.length_c   1.000
_cell.angle_alpha   90.00
_cell.angle_beta   90.00
_cell.angle_gamma   90.00
#
_symmetry.space_group_name_H-M   'P 1'
#
loop_
_entity.id
_entity.type
_entity.pdbx_description
1 polymer ?
#
loop_
_entity_poly.entity_id
_entity_poly.type
_entity_poly.pdbx_seq_one_letter_code
_entity_poly.pdbx_strand_id
1 'polypeptide(L)'
;MILGDNFDVTRPAWCLYIKLTQGLNDSLFQHKFYDWQEITLYARNLYNTPAYCKTSTFQASVLCEEENAWNLGRNLASRSVEEPVLFLEEKKLCRNSKNVFTENVRYFVLEGEKTLNEVDELWILRDDRCYIVKWEYRIERIGNFFIFANNFSFAGIRKLDGTERKKQTGRLRVAYFYWLGKKTTKTEQGLCALALRDFDRAHFPHERIAQGQEPPLFLRLFQGSLVICSCGSGIFLVYGSSIASEARMEEQTLPIVYRAHAVYIALNDRKITILEGAGKPVIDHCQLTGTEDYAVIEADHWIKPPRLFRLFEKNGEELLSANWDSSLPFSFQQDSFRDTIIVDQTNRLWVWSDKTVSTFALRVANAYWFGRSGPKTVICKTQEPDSFKALFAKWDDFVEVDENEPMSHSPLRCQPIELDELLQLRTKTWPLEKVRNRDLPPGVDLNRLEQYLNDDDFQLLFRMERIAFYALPHWKQIVLRKKHKLF
;
A
#
# COMPACT_ATOMS: atom_id res chain seq x y z
N MET A 1 -16.03 33.84 -3.44
CA MET A 1 -16.79 33.47 -4.65
C MET A 1 -15.96 33.94 -5.83
N ILE A 2 -15.27 33.01 -6.52
CA ILE A 2 -14.44 33.34 -7.69
C ILE A 2 -15.38 33.36 -8.89
N LEU A 3 -16.06 34.48 -9.10
CA LEU A 3 -16.74 34.79 -10.34
C LEU A 3 -16.29 36.20 -10.70
N GLY A 4 -15.19 36.28 -11.46
CA GLY A 4 -14.73 37.54 -12.01
C GLY A 4 -15.47 37.82 -13.31
N ASP A 5 -15.95 39.05 -13.44
CA ASP A 5 -16.72 39.55 -14.60
C ASP A 5 -15.88 39.79 -15.86
N ASN A 6 -14.66 39.22 -15.91
CA ASN A 6 -13.70 39.49 -16.97
C ASN A 6 -13.40 38.21 -17.77
N PHE A 7 -14.16 38.00 -18.83
CA PHE A 7 -14.10 36.82 -19.70
C PHE A 7 -13.01 36.91 -20.79
N ASP A 8 -12.20 37.98 -20.80
CA ASP A 8 -11.15 38.21 -21.80
C ASP A 8 -9.86 37.40 -21.55
N VAL A 9 -9.76 36.70 -20.42
CA VAL A 9 -8.63 35.82 -20.11
C VAL A 9 -8.99 34.38 -20.49
N THR A 10 -8.21 33.77 -21.38
CA THR A 10 -8.32 32.35 -21.71
C THR A 10 -8.21 31.50 -20.44
N ARG A 11 -9.19 30.61 -20.22
CA ARG A 11 -9.21 29.75 -19.03
C ARG A 11 -7.94 28.88 -19.00
N PRO A 12 -7.32 28.66 -17.83
CA PRO A 12 -6.14 27.81 -17.72
C PRO A 12 -6.39 26.39 -18.23
N ALA A 13 -5.35 25.74 -18.78
CA ALA A 13 -5.44 24.38 -19.33
C ALA A 13 -5.86 23.31 -18.31
N TRP A 14 -5.71 23.58 -17.01
CA TRP A 14 -6.12 22.69 -15.91
C TRP A 14 -7.59 22.86 -15.48
N CYS A 15 -8.37 23.70 -16.16
CA CYS A 15 -9.78 23.90 -15.86
C CYS A 15 -10.59 22.63 -16.16
N LEU A 16 -11.36 22.16 -15.19
CA LEU A 16 -12.23 21.00 -15.32
C LEU A 16 -13.56 21.40 -15.98
N TYR A 17 -13.91 20.72 -17.07
CA TYR A 17 -15.20 20.86 -17.74
C TYR A 17 -16.08 19.66 -17.42
N ILE A 18 -17.28 19.93 -16.88
CA ILE A 18 -18.28 18.91 -16.58
C ILE A 18 -19.53 19.24 -17.40
N LYS A 19 -19.98 18.30 -18.23
CA LYS A 19 -21.26 18.40 -18.95
C LYS A 19 -22.31 17.63 -18.16
N LEU A 20 -23.27 18.35 -17.58
CA LEU A 20 -24.40 17.75 -16.87
C LEU A 20 -25.60 17.63 -17.80
N THR A 21 -26.35 16.55 -17.65
CA THR A 21 -27.60 16.30 -18.39
C THR A 21 -28.76 16.50 -17.42
N GLN A 22 -29.85 17.10 -17.90
CA GLN A 22 -31.04 17.36 -17.08
C GLN A 22 -31.55 16.05 -16.44
N GLY A 23 -31.76 16.06 -15.12
CA GLY A 23 -32.27 14.92 -14.34
C GLY A 23 -31.22 14.08 -13.60
N LEU A 24 -29.92 14.36 -13.77
CA LEU A 24 -28.87 13.76 -12.93
C LEU A 24 -28.59 14.65 -11.71
N ASN A 25 -28.70 14.07 -10.52
CA ASN A 25 -28.43 14.76 -9.25
C ASN A 25 -26.92 14.79 -8.96
N ASP A 26 -26.27 15.91 -9.30
CA ASP A 26 -24.89 16.22 -8.90
C ASP A 26 -24.90 17.19 -7.71
N SER A 27 -24.41 16.75 -6.56
CA SER A 27 -24.50 17.52 -5.31
C SER A 27 -23.71 18.84 -5.36
N LEU A 28 -22.53 18.84 -5.99
CA LEU A 28 -21.69 20.05 -6.11
C LEU A 28 -22.33 21.12 -7.00
N PHE A 29 -23.04 20.72 -8.05
CA PHE A 29 -23.80 21.62 -8.92
C PHE A 29 -25.07 22.12 -8.22
N GLN A 30 -25.82 21.23 -7.55
CA GLN A 30 -27.03 21.59 -6.82
C GLN A 30 -26.76 22.64 -5.74
N HIS A 31 -25.69 22.47 -4.96
CA HIS A 31 -25.29 23.42 -3.90
C HIS A 31 -24.89 24.81 -4.42
N LYS A 32 -24.79 25.03 -5.74
CA LYS A 32 -24.58 26.37 -6.32
C LYS A 32 -25.85 27.20 -6.42
N PHE A 33 -27.03 26.59 -6.28
CA PHE A 33 -28.32 27.27 -6.36
C PHE A 33 -28.97 27.31 -4.97
N TYR A 34 -29.44 28.48 -4.56
CA TYR A 34 -29.98 28.70 -3.21
C TYR A 34 -31.37 28.07 -3.01
N ASP A 35 -32.14 27.92 -4.07
CA ASP A 35 -33.55 27.52 -4.10
C ASP A 35 -33.80 26.27 -4.95
N TRP A 36 -32.81 25.36 -5.02
CA TRP A 36 -32.91 24.14 -5.83
C TRP A 36 -34.08 23.25 -5.37
N GLN A 37 -35.12 23.14 -6.20
CA GLN A 37 -36.28 22.27 -5.94
C GLN A 37 -35.99 20.85 -6.44
N GLU A 38 -35.95 19.87 -5.53
CA GLU A 38 -35.92 18.46 -5.92
C GLU A 38 -37.24 18.09 -6.59
N ILE A 39 -37.19 17.72 -7.87
CA ILE A 39 -38.33 17.10 -8.55
C ILE A 39 -38.42 15.67 -8.04
N THR A 40 -39.21 15.44 -6.98
CA THR A 40 -39.47 14.11 -6.42
C THR A 40 -40.39 13.33 -7.37
N LEU A 41 -39.80 12.71 -8.40
CA LEU A 41 -40.50 11.67 -9.15
C LEU A 41 -40.61 10.45 -8.23
N TYR A 42 -41.81 10.19 -7.72
CA TYR A 42 -42.15 8.99 -6.94
C TYR A 42 -41.54 7.75 -7.58
N ALA A 43 -40.60 7.13 -6.84
CA ALA A 43 -39.87 5.95 -7.23
C ALA A 43 -40.85 4.79 -7.51
N ARG A 44 -41.09 4.50 -8.80
CA ARG A 44 -41.55 3.18 -9.23
C ARG A 44 -40.33 2.33 -9.51
N ASN A 45 -40.16 1.31 -8.68
CA ASN A 45 -39.40 0.08 -8.86
C ASN A 45 -38.84 -0.14 -10.28
N LEU A 46 -37.59 0.24 -10.49
CA LEU A 46 -36.72 -0.39 -11.48
C LEU A 46 -35.46 -0.84 -10.72
N TYR A 47 -35.52 -2.08 -10.27
CA TYR A 47 -34.43 -2.80 -9.64
C TYR A 47 -33.21 -2.92 -10.57
N ASN A 48 -32.04 -2.87 -9.94
CA ASN A 48 -30.86 -3.68 -10.22
C ASN A 48 -30.47 -3.87 -11.69
N THR A 49 -29.79 -2.86 -12.23
CA THR A 49 -28.63 -3.13 -13.08
C THR A 49 -27.41 -2.53 -12.39
N PRO A 50 -26.32 -3.29 -12.14
CA PRO A 50 -25.07 -2.68 -11.71
C PRO A 50 -24.73 -1.56 -12.69
N ALA A 51 -24.32 -0.41 -12.16
CA ALA A 51 -23.96 0.74 -12.98
C ALA A 51 -22.98 0.27 -14.06
N TYR A 52 -23.47 0.16 -15.28
CA TYR A 52 -22.62 0.03 -16.45
C TYR A 52 -21.91 1.37 -16.57
N CYS A 53 -20.75 1.47 -15.92
CA CYS A 53 -19.78 2.47 -16.24
C CYS A 53 -19.51 2.29 -17.73
N LYS A 54 -20.07 3.17 -18.56
CA LYS A 54 -19.46 3.46 -19.86
C LYS A 54 -18.12 4.09 -19.52
N THR A 55 -17.11 3.24 -19.32
CA THR A 55 -15.73 3.62 -19.54
C THR A 55 -15.74 4.36 -20.87
N SER A 56 -15.36 5.64 -20.82
CA SER A 56 -15.00 6.37 -22.03
C SER A 56 -14.05 5.47 -22.80
N THR A 57 -14.52 4.89 -23.89
CA THR A 57 -13.70 4.12 -24.82
C THR A 57 -12.74 5.10 -25.48
N PHE A 58 -11.69 5.48 -24.76
CA PHE A 58 -10.46 5.93 -25.38
C PHE A 58 -9.96 4.74 -26.19
N GLN A 59 -9.88 4.97 -27.49
CA GLN A 59 -9.58 3.98 -28.51
C GLN A 59 -8.17 3.42 -28.27
N ALA A 60 -8.08 2.18 -27.80
CA ALA A 60 -6.80 1.52 -27.61
C ALA A 60 -6.24 1.04 -28.95
N SER A 61 -5.40 1.85 -29.58
CA SER A 61 -4.33 1.34 -30.46
C SER A 61 -3.22 0.73 -29.60
N VAL A 62 -2.38 -0.17 -30.14
CA VAL A 62 -1.20 -0.69 -29.41
C VAL A 62 -0.24 0.45 -29.01
N LEU A 63 -0.11 1.47 -29.86
CA LEU A 63 0.63 2.70 -29.55
C LEU A 63 0.06 3.43 -28.33
N CYS A 64 -1.27 3.50 -28.21
CA CYS A 64 -1.94 4.09 -27.06
C CYS A 64 -1.69 3.29 -25.77
N GLU A 65 -1.63 1.95 -25.82
CA GLU A 65 -1.35 1.15 -24.61
C GLU A 65 0.10 1.22 -24.14
N GLU A 66 1.06 1.29 -25.05
CA GLU A 66 2.47 1.53 -24.70
C GLU A 66 2.63 2.90 -24.04
N GLU A 67 2.03 3.93 -24.63
CA GLU A 67 2.04 5.29 -24.08
C GLU A 67 1.33 5.36 -22.72
N ASN A 68 0.18 4.69 -22.57
CA ASN A 68 -0.53 4.63 -21.29
C ASN A 68 0.29 3.92 -20.21
N ALA A 69 0.91 2.78 -20.54
CA ALA A 69 1.78 2.07 -19.61
C ALA A 69 2.98 2.92 -19.20
N TRP A 70 3.58 3.63 -20.16
CA TRP A 70 4.67 4.55 -19.93
C TRP A 70 4.27 5.68 -18.99
N ASN A 71 3.17 6.37 -19.29
CA ASN A 71 2.66 7.49 -18.49
C ASN A 71 2.32 7.04 -17.07
N LEU A 72 1.68 5.87 -16.90
CA LEU A 72 1.40 5.30 -15.60
C LEU A 72 2.69 5.00 -14.82
N GLY A 73 3.65 4.31 -15.43
CA GLY A 73 4.92 4.00 -14.79
C GLY A 73 5.69 5.25 -14.35
N ARG A 74 5.75 6.27 -15.22
CA ARG A 74 6.38 7.57 -14.89
C ARG A 74 5.62 8.32 -13.80
N ASN A 75 4.30 8.29 -13.79
CA ASN A 75 3.49 8.89 -12.74
C ASN A 75 3.77 8.23 -11.38
N LEU A 76 3.76 6.90 -11.32
CA LEU A 76 4.09 6.15 -10.10
C LEU A 76 5.51 6.47 -9.60
N ALA A 77 6.49 6.55 -10.50
CA ALA A 77 7.88 6.90 -10.15
C ALA A 77 8.03 8.33 -9.64
N SER A 78 7.18 9.26 -10.10
CA SER A 78 7.19 10.66 -9.67
C SER A 78 6.54 10.93 -8.32
N ARG A 79 5.87 9.93 -7.72
CA ARG A 79 5.22 10.09 -6.41
C ARG A 79 6.27 10.30 -5.32
N SER A 80 6.16 11.44 -4.64
CA SER A 80 6.91 11.71 -3.42
C SER A 80 6.48 10.73 -2.32
N VAL A 81 7.41 10.40 -1.45
CA VAL A 81 7.09 9.61 -0.27
C VAL A 81 6.25 10.46 0.68
N GLU A 82 5.07 9.95 1.04
CA GLU A 82 4.19 10.59 2.02
C GLU A 82 4.40 9.92 3.38
N GLU A 83 4.64 10.73 4.42
CA GLU A 83 4.66 10.21 5.79
C GLU A 83 3.25 9.79 6.22
N PRO A 84 3.11 8.69 6.99
CA PRO A 84 1.82 8.29 7.52
C PRO A 84 1.26 9.38 8.46
N VAL A 85 -0.01 9.70 8.28
CA VAL A 85 -0.72 10.71 9.06
C VAL A 85 -1.92 10.07 9.72
N LEU A 86 -2.10 10.35 11.01
CA LEU A 86 -3.30 9.97 11.74
C LEU A 86 -4.36 11.07 11.58
N PHE A 87 -5.58 10.71 11.18
CA PHE A 87 -6.67 11.66 11.05
C PHE A 87 -7.62 11.52 12.25
N LEU A 88 -7.74 12.58 13.06
CA LEU A 88 -8.71 12.65 14.17
C LEU A 88 -9.51 13.95 14.08
N GLU A 89 -10.84 13.85 14.12
CA GLU A 89 -11.76 15.01 14.00
C GLU A 89 -11.41 15.90 12.78
N GLU A 90 -11.21 15.28 11.60
CA GLU A 90 -10.83 15.96 10.34
C GLU A 90 -9.46 16.68 10.39
N LYS A 91 -8.66 16.47 11.44
CA LYS A 91 -7.32 17.02 11.56
C LYS A 91 -6.25 15.99 11.28
N LYS A 92 -5.31 16.38 10.43
CA LYS A 92 -4.05 15.66 10.19
C LYS A 92 -3.11 15.80 11.38
N LEU A 93 -2.75 14.69 12.00
CA LEU A 93 -1.73 14.59 13.03
C LEU A 93 -0.52 13.83 12.46
N CYS A 94 0.59 14.53 12.30
CA CYS A 94 1.82 13.96 11.74
C CYS A 94 2.69 13.38 12.84
N ARG A 95 3.60 12.46 12.48
CA ARG A 95 4.60 11.86 13.38
C ARG A 95 5.33 12.90 14.25
N ASN A 96 5.73 14.00 13.62
CA ASN A 96 6.53 15.08 14.22
C ASN A 96 5.70 16.27 14.75
N SER A 97 4.39 16.10 14.96
CA SER A 97 3.54 17.17 15.52
C SER A 97 3.90 17.49 16.97
N LYS A 98 4.77 18.49 17.16
CA LYS A 98 5.24 18.97 18.49
C LYS A 98 4.16 19.65 19.33
N ASN A 99 3.01 19.95 18.74
CA ASN A 99 1.89 20.63 19.38
C ASN A 99 0.80 19.67 19.87
N VAL A 100 1.07 18.36 19.87
CA VAL A 100 0.17 17.32 20.38
C VAL A 100 0.72 16.80 21.70
N PHE A 101 -0.07 16.92 22.77
CA PHE A 101 0.32 16.55 24.12
C PHE A 101 -0.63 15.49 24.66
N THR A 102 -0.08 14.42 25.21
CA THR A 102 -0.86 13.39 25.91
C THR A 102 -1.12 13.84 27.34
N GLU A 103 -2.39 13.90 27.72
CA GLU A 103 -2.82 14.25 29.08
C GLU A 103 -3.04 12.99 29.92
N ASN A 104 -3.67 11.98 29.33
CA ASN A 104 -3.93 10.70 29.98
C ASN A 104 -4.09 9.58 28.95
N VAL A 105 -3.75 8.35 29.35
CA VAL A 105 -3.98 7.14 28.56
C VAL A 105 -4.61 6.10 29.49
N ARG A 106 -5.72 5.50 29.06
CA ARG A 106 -6.38 4.41 29.78
C ARG A 106 -6.54 3.21 28.88
N TYR A 107 -6.44 2.03 29.46
CA TYR A 107 -6.42 0.76 28.73
C TYR A 107 -7.61 -0.09 29.13
N PHE A 108 -8.21 -0.76 28.14
CA PHE A 108 -9.32 -1.67 28.37
C PHE A 108 -9.12 -2.95 27.58
N VAL A 109 -9.52 -4.06 28.15
CA VAL A 109 -9.50 -5.38 27.51
C VAL A 109 -10.94 -5.87 27.37
N LEU A 110 -11.27 -6.42 26.21
CA LEU A 110 -12.54 -7.09 26.02
C LEU A 110 -12.53 -8.43 26.77
N GLU A 111 -13.45 -8.61 27.70
CA GLU A 111 -13.72 -9.87 28.37
C GLU A 111 -15.13 -10.38 28.03
N GLY A 112 -15.20 -11.61 27.53
CA GLY A 112 -16.43 -12.18 27.01
C GLY A 112 -16.93 -11.43 25.77
N GLU A 113 -18.24 -11.19 25.69
CA GLU A 113 -18.86 -10.63 24.48
C GLU A 113 -19.03 -9.11 24.50
N LYS A 114 -19.16 -8.49 25.68
CA LYS A 114 -19.58 -7.07 25.78
C LYS A 114 -18.87 -6.26 26.87
N THR A 115 -18.09 -6.88 27.73
CA THR A 115 -17.56 -6.20 28.92
C THR A 115 -16.16 -5.67 28.63
N LEU A 116 -15.98 -4.37 28.82
CA LEU A 116 -14.66 -3.73 28.78
C LEU A 116 -14.16 -3.53 30.20
N ASN A 117 -13.09 -4.25 30.55
CA ASN A 117 -12.45 -4.11 31.84
C ASN A 117 -11.26 -3.16 31.71
N GLU A 118 -11.22 -2.13 32.57
CA GLU A 118 -10.09 -1.21 32.66
C GLU A 118 -8.89 -1.91 33.30
N VAL A 119 -7.70 -1.65 32.75
CA VAL A 119 -6.43 -2.19 33.23
C VAL A 119 -5.49 -1.02 33.53
N ASP A 120 -4.83 -1.08 34.69
CA ASP A 120 -3.97 0.02 35.16
C ASP A 120 -2.76 0.25 34.25
N GLU A 121 -2.11 -0.83 33.81
CA GLU A 121 -0.91 -0.78 32.96
C GLU A 121 -1.00 -1.81 31.84
N LEU A 122 -0.70 -1.39 30.60
CA LEU A 122 -0.69 -2.24 29.43
C LEU A 122 0.50 -1.92 28.54
N TRP A 123 1.54 -2.74 28.62
CA TRP A 123 2.67 -2.72 27.69
C TRP A 123 2.83 -4.06 26.95
N ILE A 124 2.05 -5.08 27.30
CA ILE A 124 1.99 -6.37 26.60
C ILE A 124 0.63 -6.52 25.92
N LEU A 125 0.62 -6.61 24.59
CA LEU A 125 -0.56 -6.96 23.80
C LEU A 125 -0.44 -8.41 23.34
N ARG A 126 -1.48 -9.21 23.53
CA ARG A 126 -1.54 -10.57 22.99
C ARG A 126 -2.18 -10.58 21.62
N ASP A 127 -1.60 -11.33 20.69
CA ASP A 127 -2.09 -11.43 19.30
C ASP A 127 -3.45 -12.14 19.15
N ASP A 128 -3.93 -12.80 20.21
CA ASP A 128 -5.22 -13.50 20.31
C ASP A 128 -6.31 -12.66 20.99
N ARG A 129 -6.09 -11.36 21.21
CA ARG A 129 -7.04 -10.48 21.89
C ARG A 129 -7.24 -9.13 21.20
N CYS A 130 -8.32 -8.46 21.58
CA CYS A 130 -8.58 -7.07 21.22
C CYS A 130 -8.43 -6.16 22.45
N TYR A 131 -7.86 -4.98 22.24
CA TYR A 131 -7.57 -4.01 23.28
C TYR A 131 -8.10 -2.64 22.86
N ILE A 132 -8.51 -1.84 23.83
CA ILE A 132 -8.94 -0.46 23.61
C ILE A 132 -8.01 0.46 24.39
N VAL A 133 -7.50 1.48 23.71
CA VAL A 133 -6.67 2.53 24.30
C VAL A 133 -7.42 3.85 24.18
N LYS A 134 -7.87 4.37 25.30
CA LYS A 134 -8.45 5.70 25.38
C LYS A 134 -7.32 6.71 25.54
N TRP A 135 -7.20 7.62 24.58
CA TRP A 135 -6.21 8.67 24.57
C TRP A 135 -6.86 10.03 24.82
N GLU A 136 -6.53 10.65 25.94
CA GLU A 136 -6.91 12.02 26.27
C GLU A 136 -5.73 12.95 25.95
N TYR A 137 -5.97 13.92 25.08
CA TYR A 137 -4.88 14.71 24.48
C TYR A 137 -5.28 16.17 24.26
N ARG A 138 -4.28 17.03 24.09
CA ARG A 138 -4.45 18.44 23.70
C ARG A 138 -3.69 18.73 22.43
N ILE A 139 -4.30 19.56 21.59
CA ILE A 139 -3.64 20.17 20.44
C ILE A 139 -3.50 21.66 20.71
N GLU A 140 -2.27 22.13 20.83
CA GLU A 140 -1.97 23.55 20.91
C GLU A 140 -2.15 24.22 19.54
N ARG A 141 -2.73 25.43 19.55
CA ARG A 141 -2.69 26.29 18.37
C ARG A 141 -1.27 26.78 18.21
N ILE A 142 -0.63 26.36 17.12
CA ILE A 142 0.65 26.91 16.70
C ILE A 142 0.43 28.38 16.31
N GLY A 143 1.26 29.30 16.81
CA GLY A 143 1.25 30.70 16.40
C GLY A 143 1.65 30.88 14.93
N ASN A 144 1.51 32.10 14.39
CA ASN A 144 1.88 32.39 13.01
C ASN A 144 3.35 31.99 12.73
N PHE A 145 3.56 31.38 11.57
CA PHE A 145 4.86 30.98 11.05
C PHE A 145 5.68 32.24 10.71
N PHE A 146 6.84 32.43 11.36
CA PHE A 146 7.78 33.50 11.02
C PHE A 146 9.05 32.88 10.44
N ILE A 147 9.43 33.30 9.23
CA ILE A 147 10.71 32.96 8.62
C ILE A 147 11.70 34.06 9.00
N PHE A 148 12.66 33.74 9.87
CA PHE A 148 13.85 34.56 10.07
C PHE A 148 15.09 33.74 9.70
N ALA A 149 15.85 34.24 8.71
CA ALA A 149 17.23 33.84 8.40
C ALA A 149 17.51 32.32 8.39
N ASN A 150 16.85 31.57 7.49
CA ASN A 150 17.11 30.14 7.23
C ASN A 150 16.97 29.19 8.44
N ASN A 151 16.39 29.65 9.55
CA ASN A 151 16.10 28.83 10.73
C ASN A 151 14.58 28.67 10.88
N PHE A 152 14.10 27.42 10.75
CA PHE A 152 12.71 27.06 11.02
C PHE A 152 12.52 26.92 12.52
N SER A 153 11.85 27.89 13.15
CA SER A 153 11.41 27.79 14.53
C SER A 153 9.92 28.13 14.62
N PHE A 154 9.15 27.22 15.21
CA PHE A 154 7.76 27.49 15.55
C PHE A 154 7.75 28.49 16.72
N ALA A 155 7.29 29.71 16.46
CA ALA A 155 7.03 30.65 17.54
C ALA A 155 5.85 30.11 18.37
N GLY A 156 6.14 29.57 19.56
CA GLY A 156 5.10 29.31 20.56
C GLY A 156 4.30 30.59 20.84
N ILE A 157 3.06 30.46 21.35
CA ILE A 157 2.26 31.62 21.72
C ILE A 157 2.98 32.36 22.87
N ARG A 158 3.71 33.42 22.51
CA ARG A 158 4.36 34.32 23.47
C ARG A 158 3.29 35.10 24.22
N LYS A 159 3.54 35.37 25.50
CA LYS A 159 2.72 36.36 26.22
C LYS A 159 2.93 37.74 25.59
N LEU A 160 2.03 38.68 25.90
CA LEU A 160 2.16 40.10 25.52
C LEU A 160 3.49 40.71 26.00
N ASP A 161 4.11 40.12 27.03
CA ASP A 161 5.42 40.51 27.59
C ASP A 161 6.64 39.90 26.86
N GLY A 162 6.44 39.11 25.79
CA GLY A 162 7.52 38.49 25.02
C GLY A 162 8.10 37.19 25.60
N THR A 163 7.70 36.78 26.81
CA THR A 163 8.13 35.51 27.41
C THR A 163 7.34 34.31 26.87
N GLU A 164 8.00 33.16 26.79
CA GLU A 164 7.32 31.90 26.46
C GLU A 164 6.30 31.54 27.55
N ARG A 165 5.09 31.14 27.13
CA ARG A 165 4.07 30.67 28.07
C ARG A 165 4.46 29.28 28.58
N LYS A 166 4.57 29.14 29.91
CA LYS A 166 4.81 27.86 30.61
C LYS A 166 3.59 26.91 30.65
N LYS A 167 2.38 27.37 30.30
CA LYS A 167 1.16 26.55 30.38
C LYS A 167 0.79 26.01 29.00
N GLN A 168 0.61 24.69 28.94
CA GLN A 168 0.02 24.01 27.81
C GLN A 168 -1.39 24.57 27.56
N THR A 169 -1.66 25.00 26.34
CA THR A 169 -2.93 25.58 25.90
C THR A 169 -3.70 24.57 25.03
N GLY A 170 -4.97 24.85 24.74
CA GLY A 170 -5.78 23.99 23.88
C GLY A 170 -6.87 23.23 24.62
N ARG A 171 -7.88 22.82 23.86
CA ARG A 171 -9.04 22.08 24.37
C ARG A 171 -8.65 20.62 24.58
N LEU A 172 -9.04 20.05 25.72
CA LEU A 172 -8.94 18.61 25.97
C LEU A 172 -9.80 17.87 24.93
N ARG A 173 -9.21 16.86 24.30
CA ARG A 173 -9.79 15.97 23.30
C ARG A 173 -9.64 14.54 23.75
N VAL A 174 -10.46 13.67 23.19
CA VAL A 174 -10.45 12.24 23.47
C VAL A 174 -10.55 11.50 22.15
N ALA A 175 -9.77 10.44 21.99
CA ALA A 175 -9.91 9.47 20.91
C ALA A 175 -9.75 8.06 21.49
N TYR A 176 -10.37 7.09 20.85
CA TYR A 176 -10.21 5.68 21.18
C TYR A 176 -9.51 4.96 20.05
N PHE A 177 -8.47 4.21 20.39
CA PHE A 177 -7.88 3.24 19.48
C PHE A 177 -8.37 1.85 19.88
N TYR A 178 -8.86 1.07 18.93
CA TYR A 178 -9.17 -0.34 19.18
C TYR A 178 -8.20 -1.21 18.37
N TRP A 179 -7.28 -1.82 19.09
CA TRP A 179 -6.21 -2.65 18.56
C TRP A 179 -6.69 -4.11 18.42
N LEU A 180 -6.36 -4.72 17.28
CA LEU A 180 -6.82 -6.05 16.89
C LEU A 180 -5.63 -6.97 16.66
N GLY A 181 -5.48 -7.99 17.51
CA GLY A 181 -4.45 -9.01 17.37
C GLY A 181 -4.66 -9.88 16.14
N LYS A 182 -3.56 -10.37 15.55
CA LYS A 182 -3.57 -11.10 14.27
C LYS A 182 -4.35 -12.42 14.33
N LYS A 183 -4.43 -13.07 15.49
CA LYS A 183 -5.16 -14.34 15.70
C LYS A 183 -6.62 -14.15 16.11
N THR A 184 -7.10 -12.91 16.24
CA THR A 184 -8.50 -12.63 16.55
C THR A 184 -9.41 -12.93 15.36
N THR A 185 -10.57 -13.52 15.63
CA THR A 185 -11.61 -13.81 14.65
C THR A 185 -12.36 -12.53 14.24
N LYS A 186 -13.01 -12.55 13.07
CA LYS A 186 -13.87 -11.44 12.63
C LYS A 186 -15.01 -11.15 13.60
N THR A 187 -15.52 -12.18 14.28
CA THR A 187 -16.56 -12.06 15.31
C THR A 187 -16.02 -11.29 16.51
N GLU A 188 -14.87 -11.67 17.05
CA GLU A 188 -14.24 -10.95 18.19
C GLU A 188 -13.91 -9.50 17.84
N GLN A 189 -13.39 -9.25 16.64
CA GLN A 189 -13.13 -7.90 16.14
C GLN A 189 -14.44 -7.07 16.09
N GLY A 190 -15.54 -7.68 15.66
CA GLY A 190 -16.86 -7.06 15.65
C GLY A 190 -17.42 -6.79 17.05
N LEU A 191 -17.28 -7.74 17.97
CA LEU A 191 -17.69 -7.60 19.36
C LEU A 191 -16.91 -6.49 20.07
N CYS A 192 -15.59 -6.40 19.85
CA CYS A 192 -14.77 -5.31 20.38
C CYS A 192 -15.26 -3.93 19.91
N ALA A 193 -15.54 -3.78 18.62
CA ALA A 193 -16.05 -2.53 18.06
C ALA A 193 -17.44 -2.17 18.64
N LEU A 194 -18.31 -3.16 18.81
CA LEU A 194 -19.64 -2.95 19.43
C LEU A 194 -19.52 -2.56 20.90
N ALA A 195 -18.68 -3.25 21.66
CA ALA A 195 -18.44 -2.95 23.07
C ALA A 195 -17.88 -1.53 23.25
N LEU A 196 -16.93 -1.12 22.40
CA LEU A 196 -16.41 0.26 22.39
C LEU A 196 -17.51 1.28 22.12
N ARG A 197 -18.35 1.04 21.09
CA ARG A 197 -19.47 1.93 20.74
C ARG A 197 -20.45 2.10 21.90
N ASP A 198 -20.78 1.00 22.58
CA ASP A 198 -21.76 1.02 23.68
C ASP A 198 -21.16 1.66 24.96
N PHE A 199 -19.84 1.53 25.15
CA PHE A 199 -19.09 2.17 26.22
C PHE A 199 -18.95 3.69 26.01
N ASP A 200 -18.62 4.12 24.79
CA ASP A 200 -18.43 5.52 24.45
C ASP A 200 -19.76 6.25 24.14
N ARG A 201 -20.44 6.66 25.20
CA ARG A 201 -21.67 7.46 25.12
C ARG A 201 -21.49 8.85 24.53
N ALA A 202 -20.26 9.35 24.47
CA ALA A 202 -19.95 10.70 23.99
C ALA A 202 -19.60 10.73 22.50
N HIS A 203 -19.50 9.57 21.85
CA HIS A 203 -19.23 9.43 20.42
C HIS A 203 -17.94 10.15 19.99
N PHE A 204 -16.86 9.95 20.74
CA PHE A 204 -15.52 10.38 20.36
C PHE A 204 -15.02 9.57 19.14
N PRO A 205 -13.98 10.06 18.43
CA PRO A 205 -13.40 9.32 17.31
C PRO A 205 -12.86 7.94 17.71
N HIS A 206 -13.21 6.91 16.95
CA HIS A 206 -12.70 5.54 17.10
C HIS A 206 -11.80 5.20 15.91
N GLU A 207 -10.54 4.86 16.18
CA GLU A 207 -9.56 4.49 15.17
C GLU A 207 -9.20 3.01 15.28
N ARG A 208 -9.30 2.30 14.15
CA ARG A 208 -8.99 0.87 14.05
C ARG A 208 -7.50 0.66 13.88
N ILE A 209 -6.89 -0.14 14.76
CA ILE A 209 -5.48 -0.52 14.62
C ILE A 209 -5.38 -2.03 14.47
N ALA A 210 -4.79 -2.50 13.37
CA ALA A 210 -4.46 -3.90 13.21
C ALA A 210 -3.01 -4.16 13.63
N GLN A 211 -2.73 -5.33 14.21
CA GLN A 211 -1.37 -5.75 14.53
C GLN A 211 -0.42 -5.63 13.32
N GLY A 212 0.65 -4.88 13.48
CA GLY A 212 1.64 -4.57 12.44
C GLY A 212 1.33 -3.33 11.60
N GLN A 213 0.19 -2.67 11.83
CA GLN A 213 -0.22 -1.41 11.21
C GLN A 213 -0.42 -0.30 12.27
N GLU A 214 0.36 -0.33 13.34
CA GLU A 214 0.32 0.66 14.42
C GLU A 214 0.90 2.01 13.98
N PRO A 215 0.11 3.09 13.96
CA PRO A 215 0.62 4.40 13.56
C PRO A 215 1.61 4.96 14.60
N PRO A 216 2.54 5.83 14.20
CA PRO A 216 3.59 6.35 15.09
C PRO A 216 3.05 6.98 16.37
N LEU A 217 1.98 7.79 16.28
CA LEU A 217 1.39 8.44 17.44
C LEU A 217 0.78 7.46 18.46
N PHE A 218 0.26 6.32 18.00
CA PHE A 218 -0.20 5.26 18.88
C PHE A 218 0.97 4.59 19.61
N LEU A 219 2.07 4.28 18.89
CA LEU A 219 3.25 3.66 19.49
C LEU A 219 3.88 4.54 20.59
N ARG A 220 3.86 5.86 20.41
CA ARG A 220 4.37 6.83 21.40
C ARG A 220 3.61 6.83 22.73
N LEU A 221 2.37 6.33 22.76
CA LEU A 221 1.61 6.19 24.01
C LEU A 221 2.29 5.20 24.97
N PHE A 222 3.03 4.22 24.43
CA PHE A 222 3.75 3.20 25.19
C PHE A 222 5.22 3.57 25.45
N GLN A 223 5.69 4.73 24.98
CA GLN A 223 7.03 5.24 25.24
C GLN A 223 8.17 4.25 24.91
N GLY A 224 8.00 3.42 23.86
CA GLY A 224 8.99 2.42 23.45
C GLY A 224 8.95 1.10 24.22
N SER A 225 7.97 0.89 25.11
CA SER A 225 7.84 -0.33 25.93
C SER A 225 6.89 -1.38 25.37
N LEU A 226 6.25 -1.12 24.23
CA LEU A 226 5.24 -2.01 23.66
C LEU A 226 5.83 -3.36 23.23
N VAL A 227 5.29 -4.44 23.78
CA VAL A 227 5.60 -5.82 23.42
C VAL A 227 4.33 -6.51 22.93
N ILE A 228 4.42 -7.19 21.79
CA ILE A 228 3.35 -8.00 21.22
C ILE A 228 3.75 -9.47 21.38
N CYS A 229 2.98 -10.23 22.17
CA CYS A 229 3.23 -11.65 22.44
C CYS A 229 2.27 -12.54 21.65
N SER A 230 2.77 -13.69 21.20
CA SER A 230 2.05 -14.61 20.32
C SER A 230 2.01 -16.05 20.84
N CYS A 231 3.15 -16.72 20.93
CA CYS A 231 3.24 -18.18 21.11
C CYS A 231 4.24 -18.62 22.20
N GLY A 232 4.90 -17.68 22.90
CA GLY A 232 5.85 -18.02 23.95
C GLY A 232 7.18 -18.59 23.42
N SER A 233 7.62 -18.16 22.23
CA SER A 233 8.94 -18.54 21.69
C SER A 233 10.09 -17.91 22.46
N GLY A 234 9.83 -16.79 23.16
CA GLY A 234 10.87 -16.02 23.84
C GLY A 234 11.79 -15.24 22.89
N ILE A 235 11.53 -15.24 21.58
CA ILE A 235 12.33 -14.53 20.58
C ILE A 235 11.49 -13.41 19.97
N PHE A 236 11.99 -12.19 20.07
CA PHE A 236 11.29 -10.97 19.68
C PHE A 236 12.03 -10.25 18.57
N LEU A 237 11.32 -9.88 17.51
CA LEU A 237 11.82 -8.96 16.50
C LEU A 237 11.61 -7.52 16.98
N VAL A 238 12.64 -6.69 16.90
CA VAL A 238 12.59 -5.29 17.29
C VAL A 238 12.25 -4.43 16.07
N TYR A 239 11.18 -3.63 16.18
CA TYR A 239 10.86 -2.58 15.23
C TYR A 239 11.19 -1.23 15.87
N GLY A 240 12.03 -0.44 15.20
CA GLY A 240 12.39 0.91 15.64
C GLY A 240 12.40 1.88 14.47
N SER A 241 11.84 3.08 14.67
CA SER A 241 11.98 4.20 13.76
C SER A 241 13.13 5.11 14.21
N SER A 242 13.27 6.27 13.55
CA SER A 242 14.15 7.35 13.97
C SER A 242 13.84 7.91 15.38
N ILE A 243 12.70 7.55 15.98
CA ILE A 243 12.24 8.03 17.29
C ILE A 243 12.11 6.84 18.25
N ALA A 244 12.93 6.82 19.31
CA ALA A 244 12.99 5.71 20.28
C ALA A 244 11.64 5.39 20.95
N SER A 245 10.79 6.40 21.20
CA SER A 245 9.47 6.18 21.82
C SER A 245 8.48 5.43 20.92
N GLU A 246 8.81 5.20 19.65
CA GLU A 246 8.01 4.43 18.70
C GLU A 246 8.46 2.97 18.59
N ALA A 247 9.49 2.58 19.34
CA ALA A 247 9.96 1.21 19.35
C ALA A 247 8.88 0.26 19.84
N ARG A 248 8.82 -0.92 19.23
CA ARG A 248 8.00 -2.04 19.67
C ARG A 248 8.71 -3.36 19.40
N MET A 249 8.34 -4.38 20.15
CA MET A 249 8.84 -5.74 19.97
C MET A 249 7.69 -6.67 19.62
N GLU A 250 7.92 -7.60 18.71
CA GLU A 250 6.93 -8.60 18.31
C GLU A 250 7.51 -10.01 18.40
N GLU A 251 6.87 -10.87 19.18
CA GLU A 251 7.28 -12.25 19.37
C GLU A 251 7.14 -13.05 18.08
N GLN A 252 8.23 -13.70 17.67
CA GLN A 252 8.32 -14.49 16.45
C GLN A 252 7.81 -15.90 16.67
N THR A 253 7.07 -16.43 15.69
CA THR A 253 6.55 -17.80 15.74
C THR A 253 7.59 -18.79 15.21
N LEU A 254 7.78 -19.90 15.92
CA LEU A 254 8.66 -20.99 15.49
C LEU A 254 8.03 -21.80 14.32
N PRO A 255 8.84 -22.34 13.38
CA PRO A 255 10.28 -22.13 13.23
C PRO A 255 10.62 -20.72 12.72
N ILE A 256 11.73 -20.15 13.21
CA ILE A 256 12.14 -18.78 12.86
C ILE A 256 13.20 -18.83 11.76
N VAL A 257 12.94 -18.10 10.68
CA VAL A 257 13.95 -17.74 9.68
C VAL A 257 14.36 -16.30 9.95
N TYR A 258 15.61 -16.09 10.35
CA TYR A 258 16.13 -14.77 10.72
C TYR A 258 16.44 -13.92 9.50
N ARG A 259 16.38 -12.60 9.67
CA ARG A 259 16.72 -11.60 8.66
C ARG A 259 18.04 -10.92 9.02
N ALA A 260 19.00 -10.94 8.12
CA ALA A 260 20.34 -10.41 8.38
C ALA A 260 20.39 -8.88 8.67
N HIS A 261 19.37 -8.12 8.30
CA HIS A 261 19.30 -6.67 8.56
C HIS A 261 18.34 -6.32 9.72
N ALA A 262 17.92 -7.32 10.51
CA ALA A 262 17.04 -7.14 11.66
C ALA A 262 17.78 -7.34 12.97
N VAL A 263 17.14 -6.88 14.05
CA VAL A 263 17.59 -7.07 15.43
C VAL A 263 16.55 -7.90 16.16
N TYR A 264 17.02 -8.95 16.83
CA TYR A 264 16.18 -9.82 17.64
C TYR A 264 16.64 -9.80 19.10
N ILE A 265 15.70 -10.02 20.00
CA ILE A 265 15.95 -10.19 21.43
C ILE A 265 15.44 -11.57 21.81
N ALA A 266 16.33 -12.43 22.29
CA ALA A 266 16.01 -13.75 22.82
C ALA A 266 16.03 -13.70 24.35
N LEU A 267 14.96 -14.17 24.97
CA LEU A 267 14.80 -14.32 26.41
C LEU A 267 14.93 -15.80 26.77
N ASN A 268 16.05 -16.16 27.38
CA ASN A 268 16.27 -17.47 27.99
C ASN A 268 16.22 -17.31 29.52
N ASP A 269 15.95 -18.37 30.29
CA ASP A 269 15.70 -18.42 31.74
C ASP A 269 16.65 -17.59 32.66
N ARG A 270 16.64 -16.24 32.53
CA ARG A 270 17.47 -15.17 33.15
C ARG A 270 18.56 -14.53 32.29
N LYS A 271 18.67 -14.79 30.98
CA LYS A 271 19.58 -14.09 30.07
C LYS A 271 18.81 -13.43 28.92
N ILE A 272 19.06 -12.14 28.73
CA ILE A 272 18.65 -11.41 27.53
C ILE A 272 19.81 -11.48 26.55
N THR A 273 19.56 -12.03 25.37
CA THR A 273 20.54 -12.08 24.27
C THR A 273 20.01 -11.21 23.15
N ILE A 274 20.79 -10.21 22.75
CA ILE A 274 20.49 -9.42 21.55
C ILE A 274 21.25 -10.05 20.38
N LEU A 275 20.50 -10.40 19.33
CA LEU A 275 20.99 -10.98 18.10
C LEU A 275 20.88 -9.93 17.00
N GLU A 276 22.03 -9.48 16.50
CA GLU A 276 22.13 -8.54 15.39
C GLU A 276 22.82 -9.22 14.20
N GLY A 277 22.45 -8.81 12.98
CA GLY A 277 23.23 -9.16 11.80
C GLY A 277 24.51 -8.35 11.67
N ALA A 278 25.36 -8.69 10.71
CA ALA A 278 26.81 -8.38 10.68
C ALA A 278 27.23 -6.89 10.52
N GLY A 279 26.41 -5.91 10.91
CA GLY A 279 26.60 -4.48 10.66
C GLY A 279 26.99 -3.60 11.87
N LYS A 280 28.19 -3.79 12.44
CA LYS A 280 28.96 -2.91 13.36
C LYS A 280 28.37 -2.48 14.74
N PRO A 281 29.23 -2.30 15.77
CA PRO A 281 28.97 -2.80 17.12
C PRO A 281 28.74 -1.69 18.16
N VAL A 282 27.83 -1.91 19.12
CA VAL A 282 27.95 -1.40 20.50
C VAL A 282 27.17 -2.34 21.43
N ILE A 283 27.86 -2.96 22.39
CA ILE A 283 27.37 -3.89 23.44
C ILE A 283 27.57 -5.38 23.08
N ASP A 284 27.78 -6.20 24.11
CA ASP A 284 28.23 -7.60 24.07
C ASP A 284 27.21 -8.50 23.34
N HIS A 285 27.41 -8.74 22.03
CA HIS A 285 26.46 -9.44 21.16
C HIS A 285 26.94 -10.84 20.74
N CYS A 286 26.00 -11.80 20.78
CA CYS A 286 26.13 -13.06 20.07
C CYS A 286 25.85 -12.77 18.59
N GLN A 287 26.88 -12.79 17.76
CA GLN A 287 26.73 -12.67 16.32
C GLN A 287 25.95 -13.88 15.81
N LEU A 288 24.97 -13.69 14.93
CA LEU A 288 24.31 -14.78 14.18
C LEU A 288 25.25 -15.47 13.17
N THR A 289 26.56 -15.39 13.38
CA THR A 289 27.58 -16.06 12.59
C THR A 289 28.04 -17.31 13.33
N GLY A 290 27.36 -18.42 13.06
CA GLY A 290 27.87 -19.80 13.15
C GLY A 290 28.32 -20.30 14.53
N THR A 291 27.39 -20.94 15.25
CA THR A 291 27.65 -22.11 16.12
C THR A 291 26.38 -22.96 16.35
N GLU A 292 25.18 -22.41 16.12
CA GLU A 292 23.91 -23.14 15.99
C GLU A 292 23.32 -22.92 14.59
N ASP A 293 22.71 -23.95 13.99
CA ASP A 293 22.14 -23.92 12.62
C ASP A 293 20.87 -23.04 12.55
N TYR A 294 21.03 -21.72 12.67
CA TYR A 294 19.95 -20.77 12.44
C TYR A 294 19.75 -20.56 10.93
N ALA A 295 18.52 -20.71 10.44
CA ALA A 295 18.18 -20.32 9.09
C ALA A 295 18.18 -18.78 9.00
N VAL A 296 19.16 -18.19 8.30
CA VAL A 296 19.29 -16.75 8.10
C VAL A 296 19.17 -16.44 6.61
N ILE A 297 18.32 -15.48 6.25
CA ILE A 297 18.21 -14.95 4.88
C ILE A 297 18.52 -13.44 4.86
N GLU A 298 19.02 -12.96 3.72
CA GLU A 298 19.46 -11.58 3.54
C GLU A 298 18.85 -10.99 2.27
N ALA A 299 18.38 -9.74 2.36
CA ALA A 299 17.90 -9.00 1.20
C ALA A 299 19.08 -8.42 0.42
N ASP A 300 18.99 -8.37 -0.91
CA ASP A 300 20.10 -7.97 -1.77
C ASP A 300 20.57 -6.53 -1.49
N HIS A 301 21.64 -6.38 -0.70
CA HIS A 301 22.16 -5.08 -0.27
C HIS A 301 21.04 -4.16 0.27
N TRP A 302 20.41 -4.57 1.38
CA TRP A 302 19.35 -3.77 2.01
C TRP A 302 19.83 -2.33 2.30
N ILE A 303 19.05 -1.31 1.88
CA ILE A 303 19.38 0.12 2.07
C ILE A 303 18.36 0.82 2.96
N LYS A 304 17.09 0.67 2.62
CA LYS A 304 15.94 1.29 3.29
C LYS A 304 14.70 0.42 3.00
N PRO A 305 13.61 0.55 3.77
CA PRO A 305 12.42 -0.25 3.52
C PRO A 305 11.87 -0.01 2.11
N PRO A 306 11.43 -1.08 1.42
CA PRO A 306 10.98 -0.99 0.04
C PRO A 306 9.66 -0.21 -0.07
N ARG A 307 9.38 0.34 -1.25
CA ARG A 307 8.06 0.89 -1.60
C ARG A 307 7.29 -0.13 -2.43
N LEU A 308 6.01 -0.27 -2.16
CA LEU A 308 5.14 -1.23 -2.85
C LEU A 308 4.12 -0.47 -3.70
N PHE A 309 3.91 -0.93 -4.94
CA PHE A 309 2.88 -0.41 -5.82
C PHE A 309 2.06 -1.56 -6.37
N ARG A 310 0.74 -1.51 -6.18
CA ARG A 310 -0.17 -2.48 -6.76
C ARG A 310 -0.57 -2.04 -8.16
N LEU A 311 -0.45 -2.95 -9.12
CA LEU A 311 -0.94 -2.79 -10.47
C LEU A 311 -2.21 -3.63 -10.65
N PHE A 312 -3.25 -3.02 -11.20
CA PHE A 312 -4.52 -3.71 -11.47
C PHE A 312 -5.15 -3.14 -12.74
N GLU A 313 -5.65 -4.02 -13.61
CA GLU A 313 -6.20 -3.69 -14.92
C GLU A 313 -5.25 -2.79 -15.75
N LYS A 314 -5.57 -1.48 -15.83
CA LYS A 314 -4.80 -0.45 -16.53
C LYS A 314 -4.37 0.71 -15.60
N ASN A 315 -4.44 0.50 -14.29
CA ASN A 315 -4.16 1.47 -13.25
C ASN A 315 -3.10 0.94 -12.28
N GLY A 316 -2.64 1.83 -11.39
CA GLY A 316 -1.76 1.45 -10.29
C GLY A 316 -1.82 2.44 -9.15
N GLU A 317 -1.55 1.96 -7.94
CA GLU A 317 -1.53 2.75 -6.72
C GLU A 317 -0.34 2.36 -5.83
N GLU A 318 0.14 3.31 -5.03
CA GLU A 318 1.13 3.03 -4.00
C GLU A 318 0.42 2.41 -2.78
N LEU A 319 0.96 1.29 -2.29
CA LEU A 319 0.54 0.72 -1.02
C LEU A 319 1.28 1.47 0.09
N LEU A 320 0.55 2.25 0.87
CA LEU A 320 1.09 2.97 2.01
C LEU A 320 1.09 2.09 3.25
N SER A 321 2.13 2.21 4.08
CA SER A 321 2.18 1.58 5.38
C SER A 321 1.94 2.59 6.49
N ALA A 322 1.11 2.21 7.47
CA ALA A 322 0.76 3.07 8.60
C ALA A 322 1.96 3.43 9.49
N ASN A 323 3.02 2.62 9.49
CA ASN A 323 4.18 2.82 10.35
C ASN A 323 5.45 3.25 9.59
N TRP A 324 5.38 3.46 8.27
CA TRP A 324 6.55 3.71 7.42
C TRP A 324 7.53 4.74 8.01
N ASP A 325 8.82 4.41 8.01
CA ASP A 325 9.95 5.29 8.33
C ASP A 325 11.14 4.86 7.47
N SER A 326 12.02 5.79 7.12
CA SER A 326 13.25 5.47 6.39
C SER A 326 14.21 4.53 7.14
N SER A 327 14.14 4.45 8.47
CA SER A 327 15.01 3.60 9.30
C SER A 327 14.37 2.27 9.69
N LEU A 328 13.09 2.03 9.37
CA LEU A 328 12.42 0.79 9.74
C LEU A 328 12.90 -0.36 8.83
N PRO A 329 13.30 -1.53 9.38
CA PRO A 329 13.71 -2.66 8.55
C PRO A 329 12.54 -3.20 7.71
N PHE A 330 11.34 -3.20 8.29
CA PHE A 330 10.13 -3.77 7.70
C PHE A 330 8.95 -2.81 7.87
N SER A 331 8.40 -2.36 6.74
CA SER A 331 7.21 -1.50 6.71
C SER A 331 5.97 -2.24 6.23
N PHE A 332 6.10 -3.39 5.57
CA PHE A 332 5.00 -4.08 4.92
C PHE A 332 4.87 -5.53 5.39
N GLN A 333 3.64 -6.04 5.33
CA GLN A 333 3.29 -7.43 5.63
C GLN A 333 2.95 -8.17 4.33
N GLN A 334 3.19 -9.48 4.31
CA GLN A 334 2.85 -10.34 3.17
C GLN A 334 1.35 -10.28 2.82
N ASP A 335 0.47 -10.06 3.81
CA ASP A 335 -0.99 -10.00 3.63
C ASP A 335 -1.44 -8.89 2.64
N SER A 336 -0.56 -7.93 2.34
CA SER A 336 -0.76 -6.88 1.35
C SER A 336 -0.61 -7.36 -0.11
N PHE A 337 -0.04 -8.54 -0.35
CA PHE A 337 0.26 -9.05 -1.69
C PHE A 337 -0.97 -9.63 -2.38
N ARG A 338 -1.39 -8.99 -3.48
CA ARG A 338 -2.49 -9.42 -4.37
C ARG A 338 -2.23 -8.92 -5.79
N ASP A 339 -2.78 -9.61 -6.79
CA ASP A 339 -2.62 -9.26 -8.21
C ASP A 339 -1.14 -9.18 -8.62
N THR A 340 -0.69 -8.03 -9.16
CA THR A 340 0.70 -7.74 -9.49
C THR A 340 1.21 -6.59 -8.62
N ILE A 341 2.33 -6.80 -7.93
CA ILE A 341 2.98 -5.82 -7.05
C ILE A 341 4.37 -5.49 -7.59
N ILE A 342 4.64 -4.19 -7.79
CA ILE A 342 6.00 -3.67 -7.95
C ILE A 342 6.58 -3.42 -6.57
N VAL A 343 7.77 -3.96 -6.29
CA VAL A 343 8.53 -3.73 -5.05
C VAL A 343 9.81 -3.00 -5.40
N ASP A 344 9.88 -1.71 -5.05
CA ASP A 344 11.06 -0.86 -5.24
C ASP A 344 11.96 -0.93 -3.99
N GLN A 345 13.07 -1.65 -4.11
CA GLN A 345 14.11 -1.78 -3.06
C GLN A 345 15.17 -0.67 -3.15
N THR A 346 14.94 0.38 -3.93
CA THR A 346 15.91 1.45 -4.26
C THR A 346 16.99 1.01 -5.24
N ASN A 347 17.71 -0.07 -4.94
CA ASN A 347 18.83 -0.61 -5.74
C ASN A 347 18.41 -1.67 -6.76
N ARG A 348 17.20 -2.22 -6.65
CA ARG A 348 16.60 -3.15 -7.62
C ARG A 348 15.08 -3.06 -7.61
N LEU A 349 14.48 -3.58 -8.68
CA LEU A 349 13.03 -3.68 -8.82
C LEU A 349 12.60 -5.16 -8.84
N TRP A 350 11.58 -5.48 -8.06
CA TRP A 350 10.87 -6.74 -8.18
C TRP A 350 9.48 -6.51 -8.75
N VAL A 351 9.02 -7.42 -9.61
CA VAL A 351 7.63 -7.48 -10.08
C VAL A 351 7.08 -8.83 -9.68
N TRP A 352 6.33 -8.86 -8.58
CA TRP A 352 5.71 -10.07 -8.07
C TRP A 352 4.27 -10.19 -8.58
N SER A 353 3.80 -11.40 -8.86
CA SER A 353 2.38 -11.63 -9.18
C SER A 353 1.89 -13.02 -8.77
N ASP A 354 0.63 -13.09 -8.34
CA ASP A 354 -0.05 -14.36 -8.04
C ASP A 354 -0.45 -15.16 -9.29
N LYS A 355 -0.45 -14.47 -10.44
CA LYS A 355 -0.72 -15.01 -11.78
C LYS A 355 0.41 -14.65 -12.73
N THR A 356 0.29 -15.04 -13.99
CA THR A 356 1.18 -14.57 -15.04
C THR A 356 1.08 -13.04 -15.17
N VAL A 357 2.19 -12.34 -14.95
CA VAL A 357 2.28 -10.87 -15.12
C VAL A 357 1.87 -10.50 -16.55
N SER A 358 1.08 -9.45 -16.76
CA SER A 358 0.68 -9.02 -18.10
C SER A 358 1.79 -8.21 -18.79
N THR A 359 1.82 -8.20 -20.13
CA THR A 359 2.74 -7.32 -20.88
C THR A 359 2.55 -5.84 -20.54
N PHE A 360 1.32 -5.41 -20.23
CA PHE A 360 1.05 -4.05 -19.76
C PHE A 360 1.77 -3.76 -18.44
N ALA A 361 1.65 -4.65 -17.45
CA ALA A 361 2.33 -4.50 -16.16
C ALA A 361 3.86 -4.48 -16.29
N LEU A 362 4.43 -5.32 -17.19
CA LEU A 362 5.86 -5.27 -17.50
C LEU A 362 6.29 -3.93 -18.07
N ARG A 363 5.50 -3.34 -18.99
CA ARG A 363 5.78 -2.00 -19.55
C ARG A 363 5.70 -0.91 -18.48
N VAL A 364 4.72 -0.97 -17.59
CA VAL A 364 4.57 -0.04 -16.46
C VAL A 364 5.78 -0.12 -15.54
N ALA A 365 6.19 -1.33 -15.13
CA ALA A 365 7.36 -1.54 -14.29
C ALA A 365 8.67 -1.10 -14.96
N ASN A 366 8.80 -1.33 -16.28
CA ASN A 366 9.95 -0.85 -17.04
C ASN A 366 10.03 0.70 -17.07
N ALA A 367 8.90 1.36 -17.32
CA ALA A 367 8.81 2.81 -17.32
C ALA A 367 9.02 3.42 -15.93
N TYR A 368 8.54 2.75 -14.88
CA TYR A 368 8.78 3.11 -13.48
C TYR A 368 10.28 3.14 -13.15
N TRP A 369 11.04 2.14 -13.61
CA TRP A 369 12.49 2.06 -13.38
C TRP A 369 13.33 2.90 -14.35
N PHE A 370 12.71 3.60 -15.30
CA PHE A 370 13.44 4.28 -16.35
C PHE A 370 14.40 5.35 -15.79
N GLY A 371 15.67 5.26 -16.16
CA GLY A 371 16.76 6.13 -15.70
C GLY A 371 17.40 5.70 -14.37
N ARG A 372 16.98 4.56 -13.79
CA ARG A 372 17.57 3.99 -12.57
C ARG A 372 18.47 2.81 -12.93
N SER A 373 19.49 2.56 -12.11
CA SER A 373 20.37 1.39 -12.20
C SER A 373 19.86 0.24 -11.32
N GLY A 374 20.28 -0.98 -11.64
CA GLY A 374 19.95 -2.18 -10.88
C GLY A 374 19.06 -3.17 -11.63
N PRO A 375 19.02 -4.44 -11.18
CA PRO A 375 18.27 -5.50 -11.83
C PRO A 375 16.76 -5.29 -11.67
N LYS A 376 16.00 -5.80 -12.65
CA LYS A 376 14.53 -5.80 -12.63
C LYS A 376 14.07 -7.23 -12.82
N THR A 377 13.52 -7.84 -11.79
CA THR A 377 13.25 -9.28 -11.81
C THR A 377 11.77 -9.54 -11.59
N VAL A 378 11.20 -10.39 -12.45
CA VAL A 378 9.81 -10.82 -12.38
C VAL A 378 9.75 -12.13 -11.60
N ILE A 379 8.92 -12.16 -10.56
CA ILE A 379 8.74 -13.30 -9.67
C ILE A 379 7.28 -13.73 -9.73
N CYS A 380 7.05 -15.04 -9.82
CA CYS A 380 5.73 -15.62 -9.64
C CYS A 380 5.55 -16.14 -8.22
N LYS A 381 4.30 -16.12 -7.74
CA LYS A 381 3.91 -16.77 -6.50
C LYS A 381 4.45 -18.20 -6.43
N THR A 382 4.98 -18.58 -5.27
CA THR A 382 5.68 -19.85 -4.97
C THR A 382 7.11 -19.98 -5.53
N GLN A 383 7.63 -18.95 -6.22
CA GLN A 383 9.00 -18.93 -6.76
C GLN A 383 9.79 -17.73 -6.22
N GLU A 384 9.41 -17.24 -5.03
CA GLU A 384 10.08 -16.12 -4.37
C GLU A 384 11.49 -16.53 -3.90
N PRO A 385 12.55 -15.83 -4.33
CA PRO A 385 13.89 -16.07 -3.82
C PRO A 385 14.02 -15.60 -2.36
N ASP A 386 14.95 -16.18 -1.61
CA ASP A 386 15.18 -15.81 -0.21
C ASP A 386 15.53 -14.34 -0.04
N SER A 387 16.24 -13.74 -1.00
CA SER A 387 16.55 -12.30 -0.96
C SER A 387 15.32 -11.41 -1.10
N PHE A 388 14.27 -11.89 -1.76
CA PHE A 388 12.98 -11.22 -1.80
C PHE A 388 12.19 -11.45 -0.50
N LYS A 389 12.12 -12.71 -0.01
CA LYS A 389 11.45 -13.05 1.26
C LYS A 389 12.05 -12.29 2.45
N ALA A 390 13.35 -11.98 2.36
CA ALA A 390 14.06 -11.24 3.38
C ALA A 390 13.57 -9.80 3.55
N LEU A 391 12.88 -9.20 2.56
CA LEU A 391 12.29 -7.85 2.65
C LEU A 391 11.12 -7.73 3.64
N PHE A 392 10.66 -8.86 4.17
CA PHE A 392 9.52 -8.95 5.09
C PHE A 392 9.98 -9.52 6.42
N ALA A 393 9.43 -8.98 7.51
CA ALA A 393 9.67 -9.48 8.87
C ALA A 393 9.37 -10.98 8.98
N LYS A 394 8.28 -11.39 8.34
CA LYS A 394 7.85 -12.78 8.21
C LYS A 394 7.35 -13.02 6.78
N TRP A 395 7.71 -14.19 6.24
CA TRP A 395 7.20 -14.68 4.96
C TRP A 395 6.76 -16.12 5.16
N ASP A 396 5.46 -16.37 5.01
CA ASP A 396 4.87 -17.70 5.06
C ASP A 396 4.78 -18.23 3.62
N ASP A 397 5.50 -19.29 3.30
CA ASP A 397 5.48 -19.85 1.94
C ASP A 397 4.06 -20.30 1.58
N PHE A 398 3.63 -19.93 0.37
CA PHE A 398 2.31 -20.27 -0.11
C PHE A 398 2.22 -21.79 -0.27
N VAL A 399 1.39 -22.42 0.56
CA VAL A 399 1.07 -23.85 0.43
C VAL A 399 0.49 -24.09 -0.95
N GLU A 400 0.97 -25.12 -1.64
CA GLU A 400 0.39 -25.58 -2.90
C GLU A 400 -1.02 -26.11 -2.62
N VAL A 401 -2.03 -25.24 -2.73
CA VAL A 401 -3.42 -25.67 -2.58
C VAL A 401 -3.81 -26.39 -3.88
N ASP A 402 -4.02 -27.70 -3.71
CA ASP A 402 -4.81 -28.64 -4.51
C ASP A 402 -4.11 -29.43 -5.63
N GLU A 403 -3.86 -30.72 -5.37
CA GLU A 403 -3.56 -31.74 -6.38
C GLU A 403 -4.76 -32.00 -7.33
N ASN A 404 -5.95 -31.47 -7.02
CA ASN A 404 -7.17 -31.65 -7.79
C ASN A 404 -7.48 -30.50 -8.77
N GLU A 405 -6.68 -29.42 -8.82
CA GLU A 405 -6.81 -28.47 -9.92
C GLU A 405 -6.26 -29.08 -11.22
N PRO A 406 -7.05 -29.18 -12.29
CA PRO A 406 -6.56 -29.73 -13.54
C PRO A 406 -5.37 -28.91 -14.01
N MET A 407 -4.26 -29.62 -14.28
CA MET A 407 -2.94 -29.15 -14.69
C MET A 407 -2.93 -28.22 -15.93
N SER A 408 -4.10 -28.00 -16.55
CA SER A 408 -4.34 -27.03 -17.62
C SER A 408 -4.59 -25.59 -17.15
N HIS A 409 -4.78 -25.35 -15.84
CA HIS A 409 -5.06 -24.02 -15.29
C HIS A 409 -4.01 -23.50 -14.30
N SER A 410 -2.97 -24.29 -13.97
CA SER A 410 -1.87 -23.77 -13.17
C SER A 410 -1.15 -22.69 -13.98
N PRO A 411 -1.16 -21.40 -13.55
CA PRO A 411 -0.44 -20.36 -14.26
C PRO A 411 1.03 -20.79 -14.30
N LEU A 412 1.63 -20.81 -15.49
CA LEU A 412 3.02 -21.23 -15.68
C LEU A 412 3.90 -20.56 -14.61
N ARG A 413 4.31 -21.37 -13.63
CA ARG A 413 5.15 -20.95 -12.52
C ARG A 413 6.56 -20.84 -13.06
N CYS A 414 6.90 -19.67 -13.62
CA CYS A 414 8.23 -19.45 -14.16
C CYS A 414 9.20 -19.17 -13.01
N GLN A 415 10.42 -19.71 -13.15
CA GLN A 415 11.56 -19.27 -12.36
C GLN A 415 11.71 -17.74 -12.47
N PRO A 416 12.31 -17.09 -11.47
CA PRO A 416 12.62 -15.66 -11.55
C PRO A 416 13.33 -15.33 -12.88
N ILE A 417 12.80 -14.35 -13.60
CA ILE A 417 13.29 -13.96 -14.93
C ILE A 417 13.53 -12.45 -14.98
N GLU A 418 14.56 -12.02 -15.71
CA GLU A 418 14.80 -10.60 -15.91
C GLU A 418 13.67 -9.96 -16.73
N LEU A 419 13.21 -8.80 -16.27
CA LEU A 419 12.06 -8.09 -16.82
C LEU A 419 12.26 -7.73 -18.29
N ASP A 420 13.46 -7.28 -18.65
CA ASP A 420 13.77 -6.88 -20.03
C ASP A 420 13.78 -8.09 -20.97
N GLU A 421 14.30 -9.24 -20.51
CA GLU A 421 14.27 -10.50 -21.26
C GLU A 421 12.83 -10.96 -21.50
N LEU A 422 12.02 -10.97 -20.43
CA LEU A 422 10.61 -11.36 -20.53
C LEU A 422 9.81 -10.41 -21.42
N LEU A 423 10.08 -9.10 -21.32
CA LEU A 423 9.43 -8.09 -22.14
C LEU A 423 9.81 -8.26 -23.61
N GLN A 424 11.10 -8.43 -23.95
CA GLN A 424 11.58 -8.71 -25.30
C GLN A 424 10.94 -9.97 -25.88
N LEU A 425 10.85 -11.04 -25.09
CA LEU A 425 10.23 -12.30 -25.49
C LEU A 425 8.75 -12.09 -25.85
N ARG A 426 8.03 -11.29 -25.05
CA ARG A 426 6.59 -11.03 -25.23
C ARG A 426 6.25 -9.93 -26.22
N THR A 427 7.20 -9.11 -26.64
CA THR A 427 6.99 -8.11 -27.70
C THR A 427 7.56 -8.56 -29.05
N LYS A 428 8.12 -9.78 -29.11
CA LYS A 428 8.65 -10.34 -30.36
C LYS A 428 7.53 -10.62 -31.36
N THR A 429 7.81 -10.33 -32.62
CA THR A 429 6.94 -10.64 -33.76
C THR A 429 7.28 -12.01 -34.36
N TRP A 430 6.28 -12.68 -34.90
CA TRP A 430 6.35 -14.06 -35.40
C TRP A 430 5.60 -14.19 -36.74
N PRO A 431 5.90 -15.24 -37.53
CA PRO A 431 5.16 -15.55 -38.74
C PRO A 431 3.69 -15.92 -38.47
N LEU A 432 2.83 -15.70 -39.47
CA LEU A 432 1.38 -15.93 -39.37
C LEU A 432 1.00 -17.33 -38.85
N GLU A 433 1.67 -18.37 -39.33
CA GLU A 433 1.43 -19.77 -38.94
C GLU A 433 1.61 -19.96 -37.43
N LYS A 434 2.71 -19.43 -36.87
CA LYS A 434 3.02 -19.55 -35.45
C LYS A 434 2.01 -18.82 -34.57
N VAL A 435 1.62 -17.61 -34.98
CA VAL A 435 0.60 -16.80 -34.28
C VAL A 435 -0.77 -17.49 -34.30
N ARG A 436 -1.18 -18.06 -35.44
CA ARG A 436 -2.46 -18.79 -35.56
C ARG A 436 -2.50 -20.06 -34.72
N ASN A 437 -1.38 -20.76 -34.63
CA ASN A 437 -1.25 -21.98 -33.83
C ASN A 437 -1.15 -21.69 -32.33
N ARG A 438 -1.14 -20.41 -31.91
CA ARG A 438 -1.02 -19.96 -30.52
C ARG A 438 0.23 -20.51 -29.82
N ASP A 439 1.27 -20.82 -30.59
CA ASP A 439 2.59 -21.21 -30.09
C ASP A 439 3.37 -19.94 -29.71
N LEU A 440 2.90 -19.27 -28.66
CA LEU A 440 3.41 -17.98 -28.18
C LEU A 440 3.83 -18.09 -26.72
N PRO A 441 4.78 -17.24 -26.26
CA PRO A 441 5.19 -17.22 -24.87
C PRO A 441 4.01 -17.07 -23.89
N PRO A 442 4.08 -17.69 -22.70
CA PRO A 442 3.07 -17.53 -21.66
C PRO A 442 2.80 -16.06 -21.31
N GLY A 443 1.54 -15.69 -21.09
CA GLY A 443 1.12 -14.34 -20.68
C GLY A 443 0.94 -13.33 -21.81
N VAL A 444 1.09 -13.79 -23.05
CA VAL A 444 0.73 -13.06 -24.27
C VAL A 444 -0.79 -12.87 -24.36
N ASP A 445 -1.25 -11.71 -24.83
CA ASP A 445 -2.67 -11.38 -24.95
C ASP A 445 -3.29 -12.08 -26.18
N LEU A 446 -4.05 -13.14 -25.92
CA LEU A 446 -4.68 -13.98 -26.95
C LEU A 446 -5.86 -13.30 -27.66
N ASN A 447 -6.37 -12.17 -27.16
CA ASN A 447 -7.47 -11.44 -27.81
C ASN A 447 -6.99 -10.45 -28.90
N ARG A 448 -5.66 -10.29 -28.99
CA ARG A 448 -4.99 -9.33 -29.88
C ARG A 448 -3.76 -9.95 -30.52
N LEU A 449 -3.94 -11.09 -31.19
CA LEU A 449 -2.83 -11.83 -31.78
C LEU A 449 -2.14 -11.08 -32.92
N GLU A 450 -2.81 -10.12 -33.55
CA GLU A 450 -2.26 -9.30 -34.63
C GLU A 450 -1.04 -8.47 -34.20
N GLN A 451 -0.91 -8.15 -32.92
CA GLN A 451 0.23 -7.39 -32.40
C GLN A 451 1.54 -8.19 -32.46
N TYR A 452 1.46 -9.51 -32.55
CA TYR A 452 2.61 -10.41 -32.57
C TYR A 452 2.97 -10.89 -33.98
N LEU A 453 2.29 -10.42 -35.03
CA LEU A 453 2.67 -10.71 -36.41
C LEU A 453 3.87 -9.85 -36.83
N ASN A 454 4.77 -10.39 -37.65
CA ASN A 454 5.74 -9.57 -38.37
C ASN A 454 5.04 -8.62 -39.35
N ASP A 455 5.71 -7.55 -39.77
CA ASP A 455 5.07 -6.51 -40.57
C ASP A 455 4.73 -6.98 -42.01
N ASP A 456 5.54 -7.87 -42.59
CA ASP A 456 5.29 -8.44 -43.92
C ASP A 456 3.99 -9.27 -43.95
N ASP A 457 3.83 -10.20 -43.01
CA ASP A 457 2.62 -11.02 -42.86
C ASP A 457 1.42 -10.17 -42.45
N PHE A 458 1.63 -9.14 -41.62
CA PHE A 458 0.58 -8.20 -41.24
C PHE A 458 0.03 -7.47 -42.47
N GLN A 459 0.90 -6.91 -43.29
CA GLN A 459 0.53 -6.19 -44.50
C GLN A 459 -0.10 -7.12 -45.53
N LEU A 460 0.41 -8.35 -45.69
CA LEU A 460 -0.16 -9.35 -46.59
C LEU A 460 -1.56 -9.77 -46.16
N LEU A 461 -1.79 -9.95 -44.85
CA LEU A 461 -3.05 -10.43 -44.29
C LEU A 461 -4.14 -9.35 -44.29
N PHE A 462 -3.83 -8.16 -43.78
CA PHE A 462 -4.80 -7.07 -43.63
C PHE A 462 -4.84 -6.13 -44.83
N ARG A 463 -3.88 -6.24 -45.77
CA ARG A 463 -3.73 -5.37 -46.96
C ARG A 463 -3.60 -3.88 -46.60
N MET A 464 -3.02 -3.60 -45.44
CA MET A 464 -2.74 -2.27 -44.93
C MET A 464 -1.61 -2.32 -43.91
N GLU A 465 -0.96 -1.19 -43.69
CA GLU A 465 0.06 -1.07 -42.64
C GLU A 465 -0.55 -1.11 -41.24
N ARG A 466 0.27 -1.47 -40.25
CA ARG A 466 -0.12 -1.57 -38.83
C ARG A 466 -0.69 -0.27 -38.28
N ILE A 467 -0.10 0.87 -38.65
CA ILE A 467 -0.57 2.19 -38.24
C ILE A 467 -1.98 2.45 -38.77
N ALA A 468 -2.23 2.13 -40.05
CA ALA A 468 -3.54 2.29 -40.68
C ALA A 468 -4.59 1.35 -40.06
N PHE A 469 -4.21 0.11 -39.71
CA PHE A 469 -5.10 -0.82 -39.01
C PHE A 469 -5.54 -0.29 -37.65
N TYR A 470 -4.61 0.21 -36.84
CA TYR A 470 -4.93 0.73 -35.51
C TYR A 470 -5.66 2.09 -35.53
N ALA A 471 -5.63 2.81 -36.66
CA ALA A 471 -6.45 4.00 -36.88
C ALA A 471 -7.94 3.65 -37.17
N LEU A 472 -8.25 2.39 -37.48
CA LEU A 472 -9.65 1.96 -37.69
C LEU A 472 -10.45 1.96 -36.38
N PRO A 473 -11.77 2.17 -36.42
CA PRO A 473 -12.63 1.97 -35.26
C PRO A 473 -12.50 0.56 -34.65
N HIS A 474 -12.55 0.46 -33.32
CA HIS A 474 -12.31 -0.80 -32.59
C HIS A 474 -13.18 -1.97 -33.06
N TRP A 475 -14.47 -1.73 -33.35
CA TRP A 475 -15.36 -2.77 -33.87
C TRP A 475 -14.87 -3.35 -35.20
N LYS A 476 -14.29 -2.51 -36.08
CA LYS A 476 -13.76 -2.93 -37.38
C LYS A 476 -12.47 -3.72 -37.21
N GLN A 477 -11.61 -3.33 -36.26
CA GLN A 477 -10.43 -4.12 -35.88
C GLN A 477 -10.84 -5.51 -35.38
N ILE A 478 -11.83 -5.61 -34.48
CA ILE A 478 -12.34 -6.91 -33.98
C ILE A 478 -12.86 -7.77 -35.13
N VAL A 479 -13.66 -7.20 -36.05
CA VAL A 479 -14.19 -7.94 -37.20
C VAL A 479 -13.06 -8.49 -38.08
N LEU A 480 -12.02 -7.68 -38.34
CA LEU A 480 -10.86 -8.10 -39.11
C LEU A 480 -10.06 -9.20 -38.40
N ARG A 481 -9.81 -9.07 -37.08
CA ARG A 481 -9.15 -10.13 -36.30
C ARG A 481 -9.93 -11.45 -36.37
N LYS A 482 -11.24 -11.39 -36.10
CA LYS A 482 -12.13 -12.57 -36.16
C LYS A 482 -12.10 -13.22 -37.53
N LYS A 483 -12.17 -12.43 -38.61
CA LYS A 483 -12.09 -12.91 -40.00
C LYS A 483 -10.82 -13.73 -40.26
N HIS A 484 -9.70 -13.33 -39.67
CA HIS A 484 -8.40 -13.99 -39.86
C HIS A 484 -8.01 -14.98 -38.75
N LYS A 485 -8.93 -15.29 -37.82
CA LYS A 485 -8.72 -16.16 -36.65
C LYS A 485 -7.62 -15.66 -35.69
N LEU A 486 -7.58 -14.34 -35.47
CA LEU A 486 -6.63 -13.65 -34.58
C LEU A 486 -7.33 -13.02 -33.36
N PHE A 487 -8.51 -13.53 -32.99
CA PHE A 487 -9.30 -13.11 -31.83
C PHE A 487 -9.50 -14.28 -30.87
#